data_AF-A0AAD4HXC7-F1
#
_entry.id   AF-A0AAD4HXC7-F1
#
_cell.length_a   1.000
_cell.length_b   1.000
_cell.length_c   1.000
_cell.angle_alpha   90.00
_cell.angle_beta   90.00
_cell.angle_gamma   90.00
#
_symmetry.space_group_name_H-M   'P 1'
#
loop_
_entity.id
_entity.type
_entity.pdbx_description
1 polymer ?
#
loop_
_entity_poly.entity_id
_entity_poly.type
_entity_poly.pdbx_seq_one_letter_code
_entity_poly.pdbx_strand_id
1 'polypeptide(L)'
;MSAVSALHGATSTILSNLFVKLPTPPPTLPSRTKPSSSSWPCAPREGPRARRDLLASTGRDDDDAAVEVWPLDMDDYTSIRTFAARAETELTRLDGVLANAGIMTRQFQRGGGGDGHERTLNVNVIGTFLLCLLLLPKMRASGRETGWACRFVVPNSALHYLAPVGELEGEGSIIERLDDPDRADMAGRYMVSKLLVLYAVRELAERCRASGKGAVVVNTPNPSYCVSGLARESEGAFGVKTAERLLARTTEEGSRTLFHGLVAGEESHGAYLTNCHVQT
;
A
#
# COMPACT_ATOMS: atom_id res chain seq x y z
N MET A 1 -5.45 -30.00 17.65
CA MET A 1 -4.06 -29.87 18.15
C MET A 1 -3.27 -29.15 17.06
N SER A 2 -3.40 -27.83 17.00
CA SER A 2 -2.43 -26.83 17.48
C SER A 2 -1.14 -26.81 16.66
N ALA A 3 -1.09 -25.86 15.71
CA ALA A 3 0.15 -25.32 15.14
C ALA A 3 0.36 -23.87 15.62
N VAL A 4 -0.03 -23.58 16.88
CA VAL A 4 0.08 -22.24 17.51
C VAL A 4 1.19 -22.22 18.58
N SER A 5 2.04 -23.25 18.65
CA SER A 5 3.13 -23.31 19.62
C SER A 5 4.48 -23.43 18.92
N ALA A 6 5.01 -22.32 18.41
CA ALA A 6 6.45 -22.07 18.25
C ALA A 6 6.68 -20.71 17.57
N LEU A 7 6.68 -19.62 18.34
CA LEU A 7 7.40 -18.37 18.04
C LEU A 7 7.31 -17.46 19.28
N HIS A 8 7.99 -17.87 20.35
CA HIS A 8 8.31 -16.99 21.46
C HIS A 8 9.46 -16.07 21.03
N GLY A 9 9.24 -14.75 20.98
CA GLY A 9 10.33 -13.77 21.12
C GLY A 9 10.56 -12.72 20.01
N ALA A 10 9.76 -12.62 18.94
CA ALA A 10 9.95 -11.60 17.91
C ALA A 10 8.81 -10.57 17.88
N THR A 11 9.13 -9.32 18.17
CA THR A 11 8.22 -8.16 18.05
C THR A 11 8.26 -7.65 16.60
N SER A 12 7.09 -7.53 15.95
CA SER A 12 6.99 -7.06 14.56
C SER A 12 6.05 -5.86 14.40
N THR A 13 6.48 -4.87 13.62
CA THR A 13 5.79 -3.63 13.23
C THR A 13 5.49 -3.64 11.73
N ILE A 14 4.21 -3.58 11.35
CA ILE A 14 3.77 -3.58 9.95
C ILE A 14 3.06 -2.26 9.64
N LEU A 15 3.53 -1.47 8.66
CA LEU A 15 2.83 -0.30 8.12
C LEU A 15 1.73 -0.69 7.13
N SER A 16 0.49 -0.24 7.35
CA SER A 16 -0.65 -0.50 6.46
C SER A 16 -1.63 0.66 6.61
N ASN A 17 -2.47 0.95 5.62
CA ASN A 17 -3.58 1.91 5.83
C ASN A 17 -4.61 1.43 6.88
N LEU A 18 -4.37 0.30 7.55
CA LEU A 18 -4.94 -0.16 8.81
C LEU A 18 -3.94 -1.10 9.56
N PHE A 19 -3.55 -0.81 10.80
CA PHE A 19 -2.44 -1.49 11.50
C PHE A 19 -2.84 -2.61 12.46
N VAL A 20 -1.95 -3.61 12.62
CA VAL A 20 -1.78 -4.44 13.83
C VAL A 20 -0.26 -4.51 14.12
N LYS A 21 0.14 -4.00 15.28
CA LYS A 21 1.44 -4.11 15.96
C LYS A 21 1.34 -5.30 16.91
N LEU A 22 2.28 -6.23 16.83
CA LEU A 22 2.32 -7.39 17.74
C LEU A 22 3.03 -7.00 19.05
N PRO A 23 2.60 -7.58 20.20
CA PRO A 23 2.64 -6.92 21.52
C PRO A 23 4.03 -6.75 22.14
N THR A 24 4.17 -5.69 22.95
CA THR A 24 5.04 -5.62 24.15
C THR A 24 4.23 -5.08 25.33
N PRO A 25 4.42 -5.60 26.56
CA PRO A 25 3.71 -5.11 27.74
C PRO A 25 4.21 -3.71 28.17
N PRO A 26 3.38 -2.88 28.83
CA PRO A 26 3.67 -1.46 29.03
C PRO A 26 4.46 -1.17 30.32
N PRO A 27 5.18 -0.03 30.38
CA PRO A 27 5.26 0.80 31.57
C PRO A 27 4.37 2.05 31.43
N THR A 28 3.83 2.47 32.57
CA THR A 28 2.69 3.37 32.79
C THR A 28 2.94 4.89 32.60
N LEU A 29 1.83 5.64 32.39
CA LEU A 29 1.53 7.09 32.69
C LEU A 29 1.43 8.07 31.47
N PRO A 30 0.73 9.24 31.58
CA PRO A 30 -0.71 9.42 31.38
C PRO A 30 -1.08 10.46 30.29
N SER A 31 -2.38 10.53 30.00
CA SER A 31 -3.06 11.25 28.91
C SER A 31 -2.89 12.78 28.83
N ARG A 32 -2.93 13.35 27.60
CA ARG A 32 -3.30 14.75 27.36
C ARG A 32 -4.09 14.97 26.05
N THR A 33 -4.89 16.03 26.07
CA THR A 33 -6.10 16.36 25.29
C THR A 33 -5.92 16.81 23.83
N LYS A 34 -6.96 16.59 23.01
CA LYS A 34 -7.13 17.02 21.60
C LYS A 34 -7.38 18.53 21.42
N PRO A 35 -7.05 19.09 20.24
CA PRO A 35 -7.84 20.15 19.63
C PRO A 35 -8.37 19.83 18.21
N SER A 36 -9.13 20.79 17.69
CA SER A 36 -10.30 20.69 16.82
C SER A 36 -10.08 20.63 15.30
N SER A 37 -11.16 20.22 14.63
CA SER A 37 -11.42 19.99 13.21
C SER A 37 -11.27 21.18 12.26
N SER A 38 -10.82 20.91 11.03
CA SER A 38 -11.37 21.51 9.80
C SER A 38 -11.19 20.56 8.60
N SER A 39 -12.04 20.74 7.60
CA SER A 39 -12.55 19.79 6.59
C SER A 39 -11.64 19.51 5.40
N TRP A 40 -11.38 18.23 5.09
CA TRP A 40 -10.87 17.75 3.79
C TRP A 40 -11.47 16.37 3.43
N PRO A 41 -11.70 16.04 2.14
CA PRO A 41 -12.55 14.93 1.71
C PRO A 41 -11.86 13.57 1.63
N CYS A 42 -10.70 13.38 2.26
CA CYS A 42 -10.26 12.06 2.70
C CYS A 42 -10.73 11.91 4.14
N ALA A 43 -11.93 11.37 4.35
CA ALA A 43 -12.68 11.60 5.59
C ALA A 43 -11.81 11.25 6.83
N PRO A 44 -11.51 12.22 7.73
CA PRO A 44 -10.73 12.00 8.97
C PRO A 44 -11.37 11.00 9.96
N ARG A 45 -12.43 10.32 9.54
CA ARG A 45 -13.23 9.36 10.30
C ARG A 45 -12.94 7.91 9.91
N GLU A 46 -12.37 7.63 8.75
CA GLU A 46 -12.18 6.24 8.30
C GLU A 46 -11.09 5.51 9.10
N GLY A 47 -9.91 6.12 9.29
CA GLY A 47 -8.84 5.52 10.11
C GLY A 47 -9.27 5.22 11.56
N PRO A 48 -9.80 6.20 12.32
CA PRO A 48 -10.29 5.95 13.68
C PRO A 48 -11.46 4.96 13.76
N ARG A 49 -12.32 4.90 12.73
CA ARG A 49 -13.38 3.91 12.66
C ARG A 49 -12.82 2.51 12.42
N ALA A 50 -11.95 2.36 11.43
CA ALA A 50 -11.35 1.08 11.09
C ALA A 50 -10.52 0.52 12.26
N ARG A 51 -9.80 1.38 13.01
CA ARG A 51 -9.16 0.98 14.27
C ARG A 51 -10.16 0.41 15.27
N ARG A 52 -11.27 1.11 15.51
CA ARG A 52 -12.31 0.68 16.45
C ARG A 52 -12.91 -0.66 16.05
N ASP A 53 -13.24 -0.82 14.76
CA ASP A 53 -13.84 -2.04 14.22
C ASP A 53 -12.87 -3.23 14.34
N LEU A 54 -11.57 -3.00 14.10
CA LEU A 54 -10.51 -4.00 14.25
C LEU A 54 -10.30 -4.44 15.70
N LEU A 55 -10.19 -3.49 16.63
CA LEU A 55 -10.05 -3.79 18.06
C LEU A 55 -11.27 -4.55 18.59
N ALA A 56 -12.48 -4.13 18.21
CA ALA A 56 -13.71 -4.84 18.54
C ALA A 56 -13.73 -6.28 17.98
N SER A 57 -13.30 -6.48 16.73
CA SER A 57 -13.27 -7.81 16.11
C SER A 57 -12.26 -8.78 16.74
N THR A 58 -11.22 -8.25 17.39
CA THR A 58 -10.14 -9.03 18.01
C THR A 58 -10.29 -9.17 19.53
N GLY A 59 -11.32 -8.55 20.12
CA GLY A 59 -11.54 -8.52 21.56
C GLY A 59 -10.46 -7.75 22.33
N ARG A 60 -9.79 -6.79 21.67
CA ARG A 60 -8.76 -5.94 22.27
C ARG A 60 -9.35 -4.62 22.75
N ASP A 61 -8.79 -4.08 23.82
CA ASP A 61 -9.21 -2.80 24.40
C ASP A 61 -8.81 -1.61 23.52
N ASP A 62 -9.53 -0.49 23.66
CA ASP A 62 -9.25 0.74 22.88
C ASP A 62 -7.90 1.38 23.26
N ASP A 63 -7.36 1.05 24.43
CA ASP A 63 -6.04 1.48 24.89
C ASP A 63 -4.91 0.56 24.40
N ASP A 64 -5.22 -0.47 23.62
CA ASP A 64 -4.21 -1.36 23.06
C ASP A 64 -3.36 -0.60 22.02
N ALA A 65 -2.07 -0.45 22.34
CA ALA A 65 -1.06 0.13 21.47
C ALA A 65 -0.79 -0.73 20.23
N ALA A 66 -1.44 -1.90 20.10
CA ALA A 66 -1.43 -2.74 18.92
C ALA A 66 -1.91 -2.02 17.66
N VAL A 67 -2.68 -0.93 17.73
CA VAL A 67 -3.14 -0.24 16.52
C VAL A 67 -2.96 1.27 16.67
N GLU A 68 -2.16 1.85 15.79
CA GLU A 68 -1.95 3.29 15.71
C GLU A 68 -2.52 3.81 14.38
N VAL A 69 -3.06 5.05 14.41
CA VAL A 69 -3.61 5.71 13.21
C VAL A 69 -2.82 6.98 12.98
N TRP A 70 -2.09 7.01 11.87
CA TRP A 70 -1.28 8.16 11.46
C TRP A 70 -1.80 8.71 10.13
N PRO A 71 -1.82 10.05 9.96
CA PRO A 71 -2.26 10.65 8.71
C PRO A 71 -1.26 10.37 7.59
N LEU A 72 -1.77 9.96 6.43
CA LEU A 72 -1.01 9.78 5.20
C LEU A 72 -1.94 10.02 4.02
N ASP A 73 -1.61 11.03 3.22
CA ASP A 73 -2.27 11.30 1.95
C ASP A 73 -1.28 11.02 0.82
N MET A 74 -1.60 10.05 -0.01
CA MET A 74 -0.73 9.64 -1.12
C MET A 74 -0.83 10.58 -2.32
N ASP A 75 -1.78 11.52 -2.31
CA ASP A 75 -1.91 12.57 -3.32
C ASP A 75 -1.08 13.83 -2.99
N ASP A 76 -0.54 13.92 -1.77
CA ASP A 76 0.30 15.03 -1.29
C ASP A 76 1.71 14.55 -0.87
N TYR A 77 2.73 14.98 -1.61
CA TYR A 77 4.11 14.61 -1.32
C TYR A 77 4.64 15.15 0.00
N THR A 78 4.09 16.25 0.51
CA THR A 78 4.43 16.78 1.83
C THR A 78 3.92 15.84 2.92
N SER A 79 2.69 15.34 2.78
CA SER A 79 2.11 14.31 3.65
C SER A 79 2.95 13.04 3.65
N ILE A 80 3.36 12.54 2.47
CA ILE A 80 4.22 11.35 2.35
C ILE A 80 5.56 11.54 3.06
N ARG A 81 6.23 12.69 2.84
CA ARG A 81 7.52 13.00 3.49
C ARG A 81 7.38 13.10 5.01
N THR A 82 6.32 13.75 5.48
CA THR A 82 6.04 13.92 6.91
C THR A 82 5.80 12.56 7.57
N PHE A 83 5.00 11.70 6.95
CA PHE A 83 4.74 10.35 7.43
C PHE A 83 6.02 9.51 7.48
N ALA A 84 6.83 9.53 6.42
CA ALA A 84 8.06 8.74 6.37
C ALA A 84 9.11 9.24 7.39
N ALA A 85 9.24 10.56 7.57
CA ALA A 85 10.11 11.14 8.59
C ALA A 85 9.66 10.72 10.00
N ARG A 86 8.35 10.76 10.27
CA ARG A 86 7.79 10.29 11.53
C ARG A 86 8.05 8.80 11.75
N ALA A 87 7.88 7.97 10.73
CA ALA A 87 8.13 6.53 10.80
C ALA A 87 9.61 6.22 11.10
N GLU A 88 10.54 6.98 10.52
CA GLU A 88 11.97 6.84 10.82
C GLU A 88 12.27 7.15 12.30
N THR A 89 11.68 8.22 12.84
CA THR A 89 12.00 8.72 14.19
C THR A 89 11.24 8.02 15.32
N GLU A 90 9.96 7.71 15.12
CA GLU A 90 9.07 7.20 16.18
C GLU A 90 8.96 5.68 16.21
N LEU A 91 9.11 4.99 15.07
CA LEU A 91 9.13 3.53 15.10
C LEU A 91 10.48 3.05 15.61
N THR A 92 10.48 2.09 16.53
CA THR A 92 11.72 1.38 16.90
C THR A 92 12.17 0.47 15.76
N ARG A 93 11.22 -0.27 15.18
CA ARG A 93 11.41 -1.27 14.12
C ARG A 93 10.33 -1.15 13.04
N LEU A 94 10.66 -1.55 11.82
CA LEU A 94 9.75 -1.71 10.69
C LEU A 94 10.00 -3.06 9.99
N ASP A 95 9.04 -3.97 10.03
CA ASP A 95 9.14 -5.34 9.49
C ASP A 95 8.40 -5.52 8.15
N GLY A 96 7.38 -4.71 7.91
CA GLY A 96 6.61 -4.75 6.67
C GLY A 96 5.89 -3.45 6.38
N VAL A 97 5.60 -3.18 5.12
CA VAL A 97 4.77 -2.09 4.63
C VAL A 97 3.83 -2.65 3.58
N LEU A 98 2.53 -2.49 3.76
CA LEU A 98 1.49 -2.75 2.77
C LEU A 98 0.98 -1.42 2.23
N ALA A 99 1.54 -1.00 1.10
CA ALA A 99 1.19 0.24 0.41
C ALA A 99 -0.11 0.05 -0.41
N ASN A 100 -1.23 -0.19 0.29
CA ASN A 100 -2.51 -0.55 -0.33
C ASN A 100 -3.29 0.62 -0.95
N ALA A 101 -2.91 1.87 -0.65
CA ALA A 101 -3.56 3.04 -1.24
C ALA A 101 -3.59 2.95 -2.77
N GLY A 102 -4.75 3.21 -3.35
CA GLY A 102 -4.88 3.32 -4.80
C GLY A 102 -6.22 3.92 -5.18
N ILE A 103 -6.24 4.57 -6.34
CA ILE A 103 -7.44 5.15 -6.94
C ILE A 103 -7.63 4.64 -8.36
N MET A 104 -8.88 4.71 -8.81
CA MET A 104 -9.28 4.50 -10.19
C MET A 104 -10.29 5.61 -10.51
N THR A 105 -9.95 6.48 -11.45
CA THR A 105 -10.83 7.55 -11.91
C THR A 105 -10.85 7.57 -13.43
N ARG A 106 -11.98 8.00 -14.01
CA ARG A 106 -12.10 8.25 -15.45
C ARG A 106 -11.87 9.70 -15.83
N GLN A 107 -11.63 10.57 -14.85
CA GLN A 107 -11.42 12.00 -15.07
C GLN A 107 -9.95 12.33 -14.98
N PHE A 108 -9.43 13.05 -15.97
CA PHE A 108 -8.10 13.60 -15.86
C PHE A 108 -8.10 14.70 -14.78
N GLN A 109 -7.28 14.51 -13.77
CA GLN A 109 -7.07 15.47 -12.68
C GLN A 109 -5.58 15.46 -12.33
N ARG A 110 -5.04 16.59 -11.86
CA ARG A 110 -3.69 16.64 -11.31
C ARG A 110 -3.73 16.43 -9.80
N GLY A 111 -2.76 15.68 -9.29
CA GLY A 111 -2.56 15.46 -7.87
C GLY A 111 -1.97 16.69 -7.15
N GLY A 112 -1.80 16.61 -5.84
CA GLY A 112 -1.12 17.63 -5.04
C GLY A 112 -1.75 19.03 -5.08
N GLY A 113 -3.08 19.11 -5.29
CA GLY A 113 -3.77 20.40 -5.41
C GLY A 113 -3.62 21.09 -6.77
N GLY A 114 -3.10 20.40 -7.79
CA GLY A 114 -2.98 20.90 -9.17
C GLY A 114 -1.55 20.90 -9.73
N ASP A 115 -0.55 20.85 -8.85
CA ASP A 115 0.87 20.95 -9.22
C ASP A 115 1.53 19.57 -9.41
N GLY A 116 0.83 18.48 -9.07
CA GLY A 116 1.31 17.11 -9.23
C GLY A 116 1.10 16.54 -10.63
N HIS A 117 1.49 15.27 -10.77
CA HIS A 117 1.23 14.44 -11.94
C HIS A 117 -0.26 14.07 -12.04
N GLU A 118 -0.67 13.45 -13.15
CA GLU A 118 -2.01 12.87 -13.28
C GLU A 118 -2.32 12.01 -12.04
N ARG A 119 -3.50 12.22 -11.46
CA ARG A 119 -3.83 11.79 -10.09
C ARG A 119 -3.69 10.29 -9.87
N THR A 120 -4.06 9.46 -10.86
CA THR A 120 -3.90 8.01 -10.79
C THR A 120 -2.43 7.62 -10.73
N LEU A 121 -1.58 8.22 -11.56
CA LEU A 121 -0.13 8.03 -11.51
C LEU A 121 0.46 8.57 -10.20
N ASN A 122 0.00 9.73 -9.77
CA ASN A 122 0.44 10.42 -8.57
C ASN A 122 0.29 9.52 -7.34
N VAL A 123 -0.89 8.94 -7.15
CA VAL A 123 -1.19 8.07 -6.00
C VAL A 123 -0.64 6.66 -6.19
N ASN A 124 -1.00 5.99 -7.29
CA ASN A 124 -0.75 4.55 -7.44
C ASN A 124 0.72 4.21 -7.72
N VAL A 125 1.48 5.17 -8.28
CA VAL A 125 2.86 4.94 -8.73
C VAL A 125 3.81 5.88 -7.98
N ILE A 126 3.78 7.18 -8.27
CA ILE A 126 4.84 8.10 -7.86
C ILE A 126 4.89 8.25 -6.34
N GLY A 127 3.76 8.56 -5.70
CA GLY A 127 3.65 8.66 -4.25
C GLY A 127 3.98 7.35 -3.55
N THR A 128 3.52 6.23 -4.11
CA THR A 128 3.79 4.89 -3.56
C THR A 128 5.29 4.55 -3.55
N PHE A 129 5.99 4.79 -4.66
CA PHE A 129 7.43 4.54 -4.72
C PHE A 129 8.26 5.62 -4.01
N LEU A 130 7.77 6.87 -3.92
CA LEU A 130 8.36 7.89 -3.05
C LEU A 130 8.34 7.43 -1.58
N LEU A 131 7.19 6.94 -1.09
CA LEU A 131 7.08 6.37 0.25
C LEU A 131 8.05 5.21 0.45
N CYS A 132 8.13 4.27 -0.52
CA CYS A 132 9.07 3.16 -0.46
C CYS A 132 10.52 3.64 -0.32
N LEU A 133 10.94 4.58 -1.16
CA LEU A 133 12.31 5.09 -1.18
C LEU A 133 12.67 5.80 0.13
N LEU A 134 11.73 6.56 0.70
CA LEU A 134 11.92 7.26 1.97
C LEU A 134 12.00 6.30 3.17
N LEU A 135 11.30 5.16 3.12
CA LEU A 135 11.34 4.15 4.18
C LEU A 135 12.50 3.15 4.05
N LEU A 136 13.20 3.09 2.91
CA LEU A 136 14.31 2.16 2.68
C LEU A 136 15.37 2.18 3.80
N PRO A 137 15.82 3.34 4.33
CA PRO A 137 16.75 3.39 5.45
C PRO A 137 16.21 2.64 6.68
N LYS A 138 14.98 2.94 7.13
CA LYS A 138 14.34 2.26 8.27
C LYS A 138 14.19 0.76 8.08
N MET A 139 13.72 0.37 6.90
CA MET A 139 13.50 -1.04 6.53
C MET A 139 14.81 -1.83 6.60
N ARG A 140 15.90 -1.27 6.08
CA ARG A 140 17.23 -1.89 6.14
C ARG A 140 17.81 -1.91 7.54
N ALA A 141 17.62 -0.84 8.31
CA ALA A 141 18.07 -0.78 9.70
C ALA A 141 17.38 -1.87 10.54
N SER A 142 16.06 -1.98 10.39
CA SER A 142 15.26 -2.99 11.06
C SER A 142 15.65 -4.40 10.65
N GLY A 143 15.86 -4.64 9.35
CA GLY A 143 16.30 -5.95 8.86
C GLY A 143 17.69 -6.37 9.35
N ARG A 144 18.61 -5.42 9.54
CA ARG A 144 19.92 -5.70 10.17
C ARG A 144 19.79 -6.06 11.65
N GLU A 145 18.86 -5.45 12.35
CA GLU A 145 18.59 -5.72 13.77
C GLU A 145 17.93 -7.08 13.98
N THR A 146 16.98 -7.43 13.11
CA THR A 146 16.18 -8.66 13.24
C THR A 146 16.82 -9.88 12.58
N GLY A 147 17.66 -9.67 11.56
CA GLY A 147 18.10 -10.72 10.65
C GLY A 147 17.05 -11.09 9.58
N TRP A 148 15.93 -10.38 9.52
CA TRP A 148 14.83 -10.64 8.58
C TRP A 148 14.61 -9.43 7.67
N ALA A 149 14.68 -9.63 6.35
CA ALA A 149 14.45 -8.57 5.38
C ALA A 149 13.05 -7.95 5.55
N CYS A 150 12.97 -6.63 5.71
CA CYS A 150 11.68 -5.94 5.75
C CYS A 150 11.02 -6.01 4.37
N ARG A 151 9.68 -6.10 4.35
CA ARG A 151 8.89 -6.23 3.11
C ARG A 151 8.16 -4.95 2.75
N PHE A 152 8.20 -4.55 1.48
CA PHE A 152 7.39 -3.47 0.93
C PHE A 152 6.47 -4.04 -0.15
N VAL A 153 5.18 -4.10 0.16
CA VAL A 153 4.16 -4.81 -0.59
C VAL A 153 3.26 -3.81 -1.29
N VAL A 154 3.24 -3.83 -2.63
CA VAL A 154 2.42 -2.92 -3.44
C VAL A 154 1.33 -3.72 -4.16
N PRO A 155 0.04 -3.59 -3.80
CA PRO A 155 -1.01 -4.34 -4.45
C PRO A 155 -1.14 -4.05 -5.94
N ASN A 156 -1.25 -5.11 -6.73
CA ASN A 156 -1.40 -5.09 -8.18
C ASN A 156 -2.79 -5.57 -8.62
N SER A 157 -3.01 -5.67 -9.93
CA SER A 157 -4.23 -6.21 -10.54
C SER A 157 -3.88 -6.99 -11.79
N ALA A 158 -4.61 -8.07 -12.10
CA ALA A 158 -4.48 -8.77 -13.39
C ALA A 158 -4.81 -7.88 -14.60
N LEU A 159 -5.47 -6.73 -14.38
CA LEU A 159 -5.73 -5.77 -15.45
C LEU A 159 -4.46 -5.18 -16.08
N HIS A 160 -3.28 -5.31 -15.44
CA HIS A 160 -2.02 -4.90 -16.06
C HIS A 160 -1.72 -5.66 -17.37
N TYR A 161 -2.22 -6.89 -17.54
CA TYR A 161 -2.08 -7.66 -18.79
C TYR A 161 -2.87 -7.07 -19.96
N LEU A 162 -3.85 -6.21 -19.68
CA LEU A 162 -4.72 -5.57 -20.66
C LEU A 162 -4.41 -4.08 -20.81
N ALA A 163 -3.30 -3.59 -20.26
CA ALA A 163 -2.96 -2.19 -20.29
C ALA A 163 -2.74 -1.72 -21.74
N PRO A 164 -3.41 -0.65 -22.20
CA PRO A 164 -3.11 -0.05 -23.50
C PRO A 164 -1.74 0.62 -23.42
N VAL A 165 -0.76 0.10 -24.17
CA VAL A 165 0.63 0.56 -24.09
C VAL A 165 0.94 1.73 -25.04
N GLY A 166 -0.05 2.19 -25.82
CA GLY A 166 0.15 3.25 -26.82
C GLY A 166 0.70 4.57 -26.26
N GLU A 167 0.29 4.96 -25.04
CA GLU A 167 0.84 6.16 -24.37
C GLU A 167 2.27 5.95 -23.83
N LEU A 168 2.71 4.69 -23.69
CA LEU A 168 4.05 4.35 -23.23
C LEU A 168 5.07 4.40 -24.38
N GLU A 169 4.61 4.22 -25.62
CA GLU A 169 5.44 4.24 -26.83
C GLU A 169 5.76 5.69 -27.25
N GLY A 170 7.03 5.96 -27.54
CA GLY A 170 7.50 7.25 -28.02
C GLY A 170 8.74 7.78 -27.30
N GLU A 171 9.27 8.90 -27.82
CA GLU A 171 10.45 9.57 -27.29
C GLU A 171 10.12 10.44 -26.07
N GLY A 172 11.10 10.63 -25.18
CA GLY A 172 10.97 11.43 -23.97
C GLY A 172 10.47 10.66 -22.75
N SER A 173 10.06 11.38 -21.71
CA SER A 173 9.59 10.78 -20.45
C SER A 173 8.21 10.13 -20.61
N ILE A 174 8.09 8.88 -20.17
CA ILE A 174 6.80 8.17 -20.09
C ILE A 174 5.82 8.97 -19.21
N ILE A 175 6.28 9.54 -18.09
CA ILE A 175 5.41 10.26 -17.16
C ILE A 175 4.87 11.53 -17.80
N GLU A 176 5.72 12.30 -18.50
CA GLU A 176 5.28 13.52 -19.18
C GLU A 176 4.23 13.24 -20.26
N ARG A 177 4.36 12.12 -20.99
CA ARG A 177 3.35 11.70 -21.97
C ARG A 177 2.02 11.33 -21.31
N LEU A 178 2.07 10.64 -20.17
CA LEU A 178 0.86 10.24 -19.45
C LEU A 178 0.19 11.43 -18.71
N ASP A 179 0.94 12.51 -18.47
CA ASP A 179 0.47 13.76 -17.88
C ASP A 179 -0.12 14.75 -18.89
N ASP A 180 -0.11 14.42 -20.19
CA ASP A 180 -0.67 15.24 -21.24
C ASP A 180 -2.21 15.11 -21.26
N PRO A 181 -2.97 16.16 -20.88
CA PRO A 181 -4.43 16.08 -20.83
C PRO A 181 -5.07 15.90 -22.21
N ASP A 182 -4.42 16.32 -23.29
CA ASP A 182 -4.96 16.25 -24.65
C ASP A 182 -4.80 14.83 -25.24
N ARG A 183 -3.91 14.03 -24.66
CA ARG A 183 -3.59 12.67 -25.12
C ARG A 183 -3.98 11.58 -24.13
N ALA A 184 -4.44 11.96 -22.93
CA ALA A 184 -4.69 11.03 -21.84
C ALA A 184 -5.82 10.03 -22.14
N ASP A 185 -5.48 8.73 -22.13
CA ASP A 185 -6.47 7.65 -22.10
C ASP A 185 -6.83 7.30 -20.64
N MET A 186 -7.80 8.03 -20.10
CA MET A 186 -8.30 7.79 -18.74
C MET A 186 -9.10 6.50 -18.59
N ALA A 187 -9.58 5.89 -19.69
CA ALA A 187 -10.24 4.58 -19.62
C ALA A 187 -9.21 3.46 -19.38
N GLY A 188 -8.02 3.57 -19.99
CA GLY A 188 -6.89 2.68 -19.81
C GLY A 188 -5.98 2.99 -18.61
N ARG A 189 -6.02 4.22 -18.07
CA ARG A 189 -5.04 4.75 -17.10
C ARG A 189 -4.82 3.87 -15.88
N TYR A 190 -5.87 3.28 -15.29
CA TYR A 190 -5.69 2.39 -14.14
C TYR A 190 -4.87 1.14 -14.50
N MET A 191 -5.17 0.52 -15.65
CA MET A 191 -4.45 -0.66 -16.12
C MET A 191 -2.97 -0.34 -16.39
N VAL A 192 -2.72 0.81 -17.02
CA VAL A 192 -1.37 1.35 -17.23
C VAL A 192 -0.67 1.58 -15.89
N SER A 193 -1.33 2.19 -14.90
CA SER A 193 -0.73 2.41 -13.57
C SER A 193 -0.31 1.11 -12.88
N LYS A 194 -1.09 0.04 -13.06
CA LYS A 194 -0.78 -1.30 -12.51
C LYS A 194 0.35 -1.99 -13.27
N LEU A 195 0.48 -1.75 -14.58
CA LEU A 195 1.65 -2.16 -15.35
C LEU A 195 2.92 -1.42 -14.89
N LEU A 196 2.84 -0.10 -14.66
CA LEU A 196 3.95 0.68 -14.15
C LEU A 196 4.38 0.25 -12.74
N VAL A 197 3.44 -0.12 -11.87
CA VAL A 197 3.75 -0.74 -10.56
C VAL A 197 4.57 -2.01 -10.74
N LEU A 198 4.18 -2.91 -11.66
CA LEU A 198 4.92 -4.14 -11.91
C LEU A 198 6.37 -3.84 -12.36
N TYR A 199 6.54 -2.91 -13.30
CA TYR A 199 7.87 -2.52 -13.78
C TYR A 199 8.71 -1.88 -12.67
N ALA A 200 8.14 -0.97 -11.89
CA ALA A 200 8.83 -0.29 -10.82
C ALA A 200 9.21 -1.25 -9.68
N VAL A 201 8.37 -2.23 -9.34
CA VAL A 201 8.72 -3.27 -8.34
C VAL A 201 9.90 -4.12 -8.82
N ARG A 202 9.89 -4.56 -10.08
CA ARG A 202 11.00 -5.35 -10.67
C ARG A 202 12.31 -4.57 -10.67
N GLU A 203 12.28 -3.34 -11.17
CA GLU A 203 13.46 -2.47 -11.24
C GLU A 203 13.98 -2.10 -9.84
N LEU A 204 13.09 -1.74 -8.91
CA LEU A 204 13.49 -1.40 -7.55
C LEU A 204 14.08 -2.60 -6.82
N ALA A 205 13.53 -3.80 -7.04
CA ALA A 205 14.08 -5.01 -6.47
C ALA A 205 15.52 -5.25 -6.93
N GLU A 206 15.75 -5.14 -8.24
CA GLU A 206 17.10 -5.32 -8.79
C GLU A 206 18.08 -4.26 -8.27
N ARG A 207 17.65 -2.99 -8.21
CA ARG A 207 18.47 -1.92 -7.60
C ARG A 207 18.75 -2.16 -6.12
N CYS A 208 17.79 -2.67 -5.36
CA CYS A 208 17.99 -2.98 -3.95
C CYS A 208 19.03 -4.09 -3.78
N ARG A 209 18.91 -5.17 -4.55
CA ARG A 209 19.87 -6.28 -4.60
C ARG A 209 21.28 -5.77 -4.97
N ALA A 210 21.40 -5.02 -6.06
CA ALA A 210 22.68 -4.50 -6.54
C ALA A 210 23.33 -3.47 -5.59
N SER A 211 22.54 -2.79 -4.74
CA SER A 211 23.07 -1.74 -3.87
C SER A 211 24.00 -2.23 -2.77
N GLY A 212 23.89 -3.49 -2.34
CA GLY A 212 24.64 -4.02 -1.19
C GLY A 212 24.31 -3.35 0.16
N LYS A 213 23.26 -2.52 0.26
CA LYS A 213 22.94 -1.70 1.45
C LYS A 213 22.11 -2.44 2.52
N GLY A 214 21.93 -3.75 2.37
CA GLY A 214 21.10 -4.60 3.24
C GLY A 214 19.82 -5.07 2.55
N ALA A 215 19.33 -6.23 2.99
CA ALA A 215 18.20 -6.93 2.39
C ALA A 215 16.87 -6.22 2.68
N VAL A 216 16.05 -6.10 1.63
CA VAL A 216 14.65 -5.70 1.65
C VAL A 216 13.93 -6.50 0.58
N VAL A 217 12.66 -6.82 0.79
CA VAL A 217 11.83 -7.54 -0.18
C VAL A 217 10.73 -6.61 -0.67
N VAL A 218 10.83 -6.14 -1.90
CA VAL A 218 9.73 -5.45 -2.59
C VAL A 218 8.97 -6.47 -3.43
N ASN A 219 7.64 -6.54 -3.31
CA ASN A 219 6.83 -7.47 -4.09
C ASN A 219 5.42 -6.91 -4.41
N THR A 220 4.71 -7.53 -5.35
CA THR A 220 3.46 -6.96 -5.87
C THR A 220 2.32 -7.99 -6.02
N PRO A 221 1.58 -8.27 -4.93
CA PRO A 221 0.49 -9.24 -4.93
C PRO A 221 -0.78 -8.71 -5.60
N ASN A 222 -1.46 -9.57 -6.35
CA ASN A 222 -2.79 -9.35 -6.89
C ASN A 222 -3.85 -10.03 -6.01
N PRO A 223 -4.70 -9.27 -5.29
CA PRO A 223 -5.77 -9.83 -4.47
C PRO A 223 -6.91 -10.47 -5.27
N SER A 224 -6.85 -10.43 -6.62
CA SER A 224 -7.95 -10.74 -7.55
C SER A 224 -9.09 -9.72 -7.43
N TYR A 225 -10.18 -9.90 -8.20
CA TYR A 225 -11.31 -8.97 -8.17
C TYR A 225 -11.97 -9.03 -6.79
N CYS A 226 -11.84 -7.95 -6.01
CA CYS A 226 -12.40 -7.84 -4.66
C CYS A 226 -13.43 -6.72 -4.63
N VAL A 227 -14.57 -6.96 -3.98
CA VAL A 227 -15.53 -5.89 -3.69
C VAL A 227 -14.84 -4.89 -2.75
N SER A 228 -14.55 -3.70 -3.25
CA SER A 228 -13.93 -2.61 -2.49
C SER A 228 -14.43 -1.25 -3.02
N GLY A 229 -14.23 -0.19 -2.24
CA GLY A 229 -14.59 1.18 -2.64
C GLY A 229 -13.76 1.75 -3.81
N LEU A 230 -12.92 0.96 -4.47
CA LEU A 230 -12.11 1.39 -5.61
C LEU A 230 -12.96 1.77 -6.84
N ALA A 231 -14.17 1.21 -6.95
CA ALA A 231 -15.10 1.42 -8.06
C ALA A 231 -16.21 2.46 -7.76
N ARG A 232 -16.02 3.34 -6.77
CA ARG A 232 -17.04 4.31 -6.31
C ARG A 232 -17.58 5.22 -7.42
N GLU A 233 -16.77 5.55 -8.43
CA GLU A 233 -17.21 6.35 -9.58
C GLU A 233 -18.08 5.59 -10.60
N SER A 234 -18.07 4.25 -10.58
CA SER A 234 -18.86 3.39 -11.49
C SER A 234 -20.18 2.91 -10.89
N GLU A 235 -20.55 3.34 -9.67
CA GLU A 235 -21.74 2.88 -8.94
C GLU A 235 -23.11 3.16 -9.64
N GLY A 236 -23.11 3.86 -10.79
CA GLY A 236 -24.30 4.23 -11.57
C GLY A 236 -24.59 3.40 -12.84
N ALA A 237 -23.75 2.45 -13.26
CA ALA A 237 -24.03 1.65 -14.45
C ALA A 237 -24.94 0.44 -14.14
N PHE A 238 -26.21 0.50 -14.59
CA PHE A 238 -27.20 -0.57 -14.40
C PHE A 238 -26.74 -1.86 -15.11
N GLY A 239 -26.40 -2.91 -14.35
CA GLY A 239 -25.95 -4.22 -14.87
C GLY A 239 -24.63 -4.74 -14.28
N VAL A 240 -23.80 -3.88 -13.70
CA VAL A 240 -22.46 -4.25 -13.18
C VAL A 240 -22.56 -4.92 -11.79
N LYS A 241 -23.48 -4.46 -10.93
CA LYS A 241 -23.64 -4.94 -9.53
C LYS A 241 -23.89 -6.44 -9.34
N THR A 242 -24.49 -7.12 -10.32
CA THR A 242 -24.84 -8.55 -10.20
C THR A 242 -23.67 -9.45 -10.62
N ALA A 243 -22.92 -9.06 -11.65
CA ALA A 243 -21.70 -9.76 -12.06
C ALA A 243 -20.56 -9.57 -11.04
N GLU A 244 -20.48 -8.38 -10.42
CA GLU A 244 -19.52 -8.08 -9.34
C GLU A 244 -19.70 -9.01 -8.13
N ARG A 245 -20.94 -9.30 -7.72
CA ARG A 245 -21.19 -10.18 -6.56
C ARG A 245 -20.93 -11.67 -6.84
N LEU A 246 -20.96 -12.10 -8.10
CA LEU A 246 -20.80 -13.50 -8.50
C LEU A 246 -19.35 -13.88 -8.84
N LEU A 247 -18.49 -12.91 -9.17
CA LEU A 247 -17.08 -13.13 -9.54
C LEU A 247 -16.08 -12.52 -8.55
N ALA A 248 -16.53 -11.67 -7.62
CA ALA A 248 -15.64 -11.05 -6.64
C ALA A 248 -15.37 -11.94 -5.43
N ARG A 249 -14.11 -12.04 -5.06
CA ARG A 249 -13.71 -12.50 -3.72
C ARG A 249 -14.20 -11.51 -2.68
N THR A 250 -14.48 -12.01 -1.49
CA THR A 250 -14.67 -11.16 -0.31
C THR A 250 -13.38 -10.38 -0.02
N THR A 251 -13.50 -9.26 0.69
CA THR A 251 -12.33 -8.49 1.13
C THR A 251 -11.40 -9.33 2.01
N GLU A 252 -11.94 -10.27 2.80
CA GLU A 252 -11.17 -11.22 3.60
C GLU A 252 -10.33 -12.15 2.71
N GLU A 253 -10.94 -12.81 1.71
CA GLU A 253 -10.23 -13.70 0.79
C GLU A 253 -9.17 -12.95 -0.03
N GLY A 254 -9.49 -11.72 -0.47
CA GLY A 254 -8.52 -10.85 -1.13
C GLY A 254 -7.34 -10.48 -0.24
N SER A 255 -7.60 -10.19 1.04
CA SER A 255 -6.57 -9.82 2.01
C SER A 255 -5.50 -10.90 2.20
N ARG A 256 -5.84 -12.18 1.99
CA ARG A 256 -4.90 -13.29 2.13
C ARG A 256 -3.70 -13.18 1.19
N THR A 257 -3.93 -12.70 -0.04
CA THR A 257 -2.83 -12.52 -1.01
C THR A 257 -1.97 -11.30 -0.66
N LEU A 258 -2.58 -10.27 -0.06
CA LEU A 258 -1.84 -9.11 0.45
C LEU A 258 -0.97 -9.49 1.65
N PHE A 259 -1.55 -10.23 2.60
CA PHE A 259 -0.84 -10.78 3.74
C PHE A 259 0.26 -11.76 3.31
N HIS A 260 -0.01 -12.60 2.30
CA HIS A 260 1.02 -13.45 1.70
C HIS A 260 2.22 -12.64 1.22
N GLY A 261 2.01 -11.48 0.58
CA GLY A 261 3.12 -10.57 0.23
C GLY A 261 3.95 -10.10 1.43
N LEU A 262 3.31 -9.91 2.60
CA LEU A 262 3.99 -9.51 3.85
C LEU A 262 4.74 -10.65 4.55
N VAL A 263 4.46 -11.90 4.22
CA VAL A 263 5.10 -13.07 4.89
C VAL A 263 5.90 -13.97 3.94
N ALA A 264 5.80 -13.77 2.63
CA ALA A 264 6.56 -14.52 1.63
C ALA A 264 8.07 -14.37 1.85
N GLY A 265 8.85 -15.38 1.44
CA GLY A 265 10.29 -15.36 1.60
C GLY A 265 10.98 -14.43 0.58
N GLU A 266 12.30 -14.40 0.62
CA GLU A 266 13.12 -13.56 -0.25
C GLU A 266 13.00 -13.94 -1.74
N GLU A 267 12.54 -15.15 -2.04
CA GLU A 267 12.19 -15.59 -3.40
C GLU A 267 11.08 -14.74 -4.04
N SER A 268 10.27 -14.04 -3.23
CA SER A 268 9.24 -13.12 -3.72
C SER A 268 9.78 -11.75 -4.14
N HIS A 269 11.09 -11.49 -3.97
CA HIS A 269 11.67 -10.19 -4.26
C HIS A 269 11.62 -9.84 -5.76
N GLY A 270 10.87 -8.80 -6.10
CA GLY A 270 10.61 -8.36 -7.48
C GLY A 270 9.46 -9.13 -8.15
N ALA A 271 8.80 -10.04 -7.43
CA ALA A 271 7.81 -10.93 -8.00
C ALA A 271 6.38 -10.35 -7.96
N TYR A 272 5.60 -10.77 -8.96
CA TYR A 272 4.15 -10.68 -8.95
C TYR A 272 3.60 -11.91 -8.23
N LEU A 273 2.63 -11.72 -7.33
CA LEU A 273 2.03 -12.82 -6.58
C LEU A 273 0.55 -12.92 -6.90
N THR A 274 0.05 -14.12 -7.13
CA THR A 274 -1.39 -14.35 -7.31
C THR A 274 -1.78 -15.68 -6.70
N ASN A 275 -2.96 -15.73 -6.07
CA ASN A 275 -3.44 -16.93 -5.38
C ASN A 275 -2.45 -17.49 -4.35
N CYS A 276 -1.72 -16.63 -3.64
CA CYS A 276 -0.66 -17.01 -2.71
C CYS A 276 0.48 -17.83 -3.35
N HIS A 277 0.73 -17.63 -4.65
CA HIS A 277 1.87 -18.20 -5.37
C HIS A 277 2.74 -17.09 -5.96
N VAL A 278 4.05 -17.29 -5.90
CA VAL A 278 5.03 -16.46 -6.61
C VAL A 278 4.95 -16.82 -8.09
N GLN A 279 4.67 -15.83 -8.94
CA GLN A 279 4.70 -16.00 -10.39
C GLN A 279 6.10 -15.64 -10.87
N THR A 280 6.83 -16.65 -11.36
CA THR A 280 8.18 -16.52 -11.94
C THR A 280 8.10 -16.26 -13.42
#